data_AF-A0A375IJ23-F1
#
_entry.id   AF-A0A375IJ23-F1
#
_cell.length_a   1.000
_cell.length_b   1.000
_cell.length_c   1.000
_cell.angle_alpha   90.00
_cell.angle_beta   90.00
_cell.angle_gamma   90.00
#
_symmetry.space_group_name_H-M   'P 1'
#
loop_
_entity.id
_entity.type
_entity.pdbx_description
1 polymer ?
#
loop_
_entity_poly.entity_id
_entity_poly.type
_entity_poly.pdbx_seq_one_letter_code
_entity_poly.pdbx_strand_id
1 'polypeptide(L)'
;MDNIDLQIEKGPTGRIKQLRKLLEGMKREDVLGVLSSFSLEAAAPHGYIQSTDFDLIYEGRRYPPKAVLGLAAKRVLGRPLNSVEFSGGEKSVCFAVLDSLGFEISQKIATKPTQPNLRSLERFQLYDRREIARIFEPEAKFTRGAGRWGIQGIVETPTDSGNFVFMVTLGKPVEGNPYQDALTLDGYLLWESQTQQNFQSRAIKTLLAHDPHVRNIHLFLRPKEGIEYTYLGLLEYFHHDPNKENPVHFIWKVQNWDLNSEKLVALNLPIRAPLTPAYSEPNPSPITQSLVRVAPPAKLAVPRAEQRKLASRSEKVDPVDWAERDLRNRQLGLQGEKLVLQHEIDLLRAADREDLAAQIRHVALYDSAAGFDIASFWPDGRPKRLEVKTTQGPASTPFYISVNEVLASREYADSYFIYRVFDHRLGAEQAKFFELSGDVELSCGLVPITFRAYPTGGTD
;
A
#
# COMPACT_ATOMS: atom_id res chain seq x y z
N MET A 1 -10.25 21.48 -56.24
CA MET A 1 -8.88 21.14 -56.69
C MET A 1 -8.26 20.28 -55.60
N ASP A 2 -8.01 19.05 -56.01
CA ASP A 2 -7.10 18.02 -55.48
C ASP A 2 -7.34 17.46 -54.07
N ASN A 3 -8.21 16.44 -54.02
CA ASN A 3 -8.19 15.39 -53.02
C ASN A 3 -6.98 14.49 -53.32
N ILE A 4 -5.78 14.92 -52.90
CA ILE A 4 -4.60 14.07 -52.90
C ILE A 4 -4.82 13.04 -51.80
N ASP A 5 -5.13 11.81 -52.19
CA ASP A 5 -5.10 10.65 -51.31
C ASP A 5 -3.64 10.43 -50.87
N LEU A 6 -3.20 11.18 -49.85
CA LEU A 6 -1.91 11.00 -49.22
C LEU A 6 -1.90 9.59 -48.64
N GLN A 7 -1.25 8.65 -49.32
CA GLN A 7 -0.97 7.34 -48.75
C GLN A 7 -0.01 7.53 -47.57
N ILE A 8 -0.60 7.66 -46.37
CA ILE A 8 0.14 7.81 -45.12
C ILE A 8 0.74 6.45 -44.75
N GLU A 9 2.05 6.32 -44.92
CA GLU A 9 2.79 5.11 -44.55
C GLU A 9 2.85 4.95 -43.02
N LYS A 10 2.51 3.76 -42.53
CA LYS A 10 2.55 3.41 -41.10
C LYS A 10 3.66 2.39 -40.83
N GLY A 11 4.33 2.54 -39.69
CA GLY A 11 5.30 1.56 -39.21
C GLY A 11 4.64 0.37 -38.51
N PRO A 12 5.44 -0.62 -38.05
CA PRO A 12 4.93 -1.84 -37.39
C PRO A 12 4.10 -1.58 -36.12
N THR A 13 4.26 -0.41 -35.51
CA THR A 13 3.52 0.02 -34.31
C THR A 13 2.19 0.71 -34.64
N GLY A 14 1.80 0.78 -35.92
CA GLY A 14 0.63 1.52 -36.38
C GLY A 14 0.81 3.04 -36.44
N ARG A 15 1.99 3.55 -36.04
CA ARG A 15 2.33 4.98 -36.07
C ARG A 15 2.75 5.45 -37.45
N ILE A 16 2.41 6.68 -37.78
CA ILE A 16 2.74 7.32 -39.05
C ILE A 16 4.24 7.56 -39.15
N LYS A 17 4.85 7.12 -40.26
CA LYS A 17 6.24 7.44 -40.59
C LYS A 17 6.35 8.89 -41.06
N GLN A 18 7.47 9.53 -40.76
CA GLN A 18 7.78 10.90 -41.20
C GLN A 18 6.69 11.94 -40.87
N LEU A 19 5.99 11.77 -39.74
CA LEU A 19 4.90 12.67 -39.34
C LEU A 19 5.28 14.16 -39.37
N ARG A 20 6.52 14.50 -38.98
CA ARG A 20 6.99 15.89 -39.02
C ARG A 20 6.86 16.48 -40.43
N LYS A 21 7.27 15.74 -41.46
CA LYS A 21 7.20 16.14 -42.86
C LYS A 21 5.76 16.33 -43.33
N LEU A 22 4.87 15.42 -42.91
CA LEU A 22 3.44 15.51 -43.22
C LEU A 22 2.77 16.73 -42.58
N LEU A 23 3.33 17.27 -41.49
CA LEU A 23 2.80 18.44 -40.78
C LEU A 23 3.55 19.75 -41.09
N GLU A 24 4.52 19.77 -42.02
CA GLU A 24 5.35 20.96 -42.33
C GLU A 24 4.53 22.18 -42.78
N GLY A 25 3.35 21.97 -43.35
CA GLY A 25 2.44 23.05 -43.77
C GLY A 25 1.51 23.59 -42.68
N MET A 26 1.55 23.03 -41.46
CA MET A 26 0.68 23.45 -40.35
C MET A 26 1.05 24.85 -39.89
N LYS A 27 0.05 25.71 -39.69
CA LYS A 27 0.22 27.07 -39.18
C LYS A 27 -0.35 27.22 -37.79
N ARG A 28 0.05 28.30 -37.11
CA ARG A 28 -0.45 28.62 -35.75
C ARG A 28 -1.98 28.75 -35.75
N GLU A 29 -2.56 29.32 -36.81
CA GLU A 29 -4.00 29.53 -36.96
C GLU A 29 -4.79 28.22 -37.00
N ASP A 30 -4.20 27.14 -37.50
CA ASP A 30 -4.84 25.81 -37.53
C ASP A 30 -5.05 25.28 -36.11
N VAL A 31 -4.06 25.49 -35.25
CA VAL A 31 -4.12 25.12 -33.82
C VAL A 31 -5.06 26.04 -33.06
N LEU A 32 -5.01 27.35 -33.30
CA LEU A 32 -5.94 28.31 -32.69
C LEU A 32 -7.41 27.99 -33.02
N GLY A 33 -7.68 27.58 -34.27
CA GLY A 33 -9.00 27.15 -34.69
C GLY A 33 -9.52 25.98 -33.84
N VAL A 34 -8.67 25.00 -33.53
CA VAL A 34 -9.03 23.88 -32.64
C VAL A 34 -9.25 24.37 -31.21
N LEU A 35 -8.35 25.19 -30.66
CA LEU A 35 -8.43 25.67 -29.27
C LEU A 35 -9.71 26.48 -28.99
N SER A 36 -10.19 27.24 -29.99
CA SER A 36 -11.40 28.08 -29.87
C SER A 36 -12.68 27.29 -29.58
N SER A 37 -12.76 26.03 -30.02
CA SER A 37 -13.93 25.16 -29.89
C SER A 37 -13.59 23.80 -29.29
N PHE A 38 -12.46 23.68 -28.59
CA PHE A 38 -11.99 22.41 -28.08
C PHE A 38 -12.87 21.90 -26.93
N SER A 39 -13.33 20.66 -27.03
CA SER A 39 -13.87 19.89 -25.91
C SER A 39 -13.33 18.46 -25.93
N LEU A 40 -13.16 17.87 -24.75
CA LEU A 40 -12.75 16.47 -24.65
C LEU A 40 -13.79 15.52 -25.26
N GLU A 41 -15.07 15.86 -25.14
CA GLU A 41 -16.18 15.11 -25.74
C GLU A 41 -16.06 15.03 -27.26
N ALA A 42 -15.68 16.14 -27.92
CA ALA A 42 -15.46 16.16 -29.36
C ALA A 42 -14.15 15.44 -29.78
N ALA A 43 -13.17 15.34 -28.86
CA ALA A 43 -11.90 14.67 -29.11
C ALA A 43 -11.94 13.15 -28.84
N ALA A 44 -12.87 12.69 -27.99
CA ALA A 44 -13.00 11.29 -27.57
C ALA A 44 -13.19 10.28 -28.74
N PRO A 45 -13.97 10.57 -29.81
CA PRO A 45 -14.10 9.66 -30.95
C PRO A 45 -12.78 9.35 -31.68
N HIS A 46 -11.77 10.20 -31.55
CA HIS A 46 -10.44 10.01 -32.12
C HIS A 46 -9.45 9.33 -31.14
N GLY A 47 -9.97 8.82 -30.03
CA GLY A 47 -9.21 8.13 -28.98
C GLY A 47 -8.42 9.07 -28.08
N TYR A 48 -8.78 10.36 -28.02
CA TYR A 48 -8.13 11.32 -27.12
C TYR A 48 -8.82 11.39 -25.76
N ILE A 49 -7.99 11.55 -24.73
CA ILE A 49 -8.39 11.77 -23.35
C ILE A 49 -7.68 13.01 -22.81
N GLN A 50 -7.99 13.38 -21.57
CA GLN A 50 -7.24 14.37 -20.79
C GLN A 50 -5.73 14.04 -20.82
N SER A 51 -4.88 15.06 -20.90
CA SER A 51 -3.42 14.94 -20.78
C SER A 51 -3.00 14.33 -19.44
N THR A 52 -1.92 13.55 -19.44
CA THR A 52 -1.35 12.95 -18.21
C THR A 52 -0.28 13.84 -17.59
N ASP A 53 0.73 14.23 -18.37
CA ASP A 53 1.98 14.81 -17.83
C ASP A 53 2.17 16.29 -18.17
N PHE A 54 1.60 16.76 -19.28
CA PHE A 54 1.82 18.10 -19.83
C PHE A 54 0.54 18.68 -20.40
N ASP A 55 0.37 19.99 -20.25
CA ASP A 55 -0.70 20.76 -20.87
C ASP A 55 -0.12 21.79 -21.82
N LEU A 56 -0.79 21.96 -22.96
CA LEU A 56 -0.64 23.16 -23.76
C LEU A 56 -1.39 24.29 -23.06
N ILE A 57 -0.71 25.41 -22.80
CA ILE A 57 -1.29 26.59 -22.16
C ILE A 57 -1.60 27.63 -23.24
N TYR A 58 -2.85 28.07 -23.28
CA TYR A 58 -3.28 29.15 -24.18
C TYR A 58 -4.40 29.95 -23.51
N GLU A 59 -4.24 31.28 -23.45
CA GLU A 59 -5.20 32.21 -22.82
C GLU A 59 -5.64 31.79 -21.40
N GLY A 60 -4.69 31.29 -20.60
CA GLY A 60 -4.93 30.85 -19.22
C GLY A 60 -5.66 29.51 -19.09
N ARG A 61 -6.00 28.85 -20.21
CA ARG A 61 -6.61 27.51 -20.24
C ARG A 61 -5.57 26.43 -20.58
N ARG A 62 -5.83 25.21 -20.11
CA ARG A 62 -4.97 24.04 -20.26
C ARG A 62 -5.62 23.02 -21.18
N TYR A 63 -4.85 22.51 -22.14
CA TYR A 63 -5.34 21.60 -23.17
C TYR A 63 -4.42 20.39 -23.34
N PRO A 64 -4.94 19.20 -23.70
CA PRO A 64 -4.10 18.05 -23.99
C PRO A 64 -3.33 18.27 -25.31
N PRO A 65 -1.98 18.39 -25.29
CA PRO A 65 -1.21 18.75 -26.49
C PRO A 65 -1.44 17.80 -27.66
N LYS A 66 -1.51 16.49 -27.34
CA LYS A 66 -1.73 15.44 -28.33
C LYS A 66 -3.09 15.52 -29.00
N ALA A 67 -4.14 15.83 -28.24
CA ALA A 67 -5.49 15.97 -28.78
C ALA A 67 -5.58 17.20 -29.69
N VAL A 68 -5.02 18.32 -29.24
CA VAL A 68 -5.00 19.58 -29.98
C VAL A 68 -4.30 19.40 -31.33
N LEU A 69 -3.08 18.86 -31.34
CA LEU A 69 -2.36 18.64 -32.59
C LEU A 69 -3.06 17.63 -33.51
N GLY A 70 -3.58 16.55 -32.94
CA GLY A 70 -4.25 15.50 -33.70
C GLY A 70 -5.48 16.01 -34.45
N LEU A 71 -6.25 16.90 -33.83
CA LEU A 71 -7.39 17.56 -34.48
C LEU A 71 -6.93 18.63 -35.49
N ALA A 72 -5.88 19.40 -35.15
CA ALA A 72 -5.35 20.45 -36.04
C ALA A 72 -4.79 19.88 -37.35
N ALA A 73 -4.27 18.65 -37.32
CA ALA A 73 -3.76 17.94 -38.49
C ALA A 73 -4.79 17.80 -39.63
N LYS A 74 -6.10 17.90 -39.36
CA LYS A 74 -7.15 17.92 -40.39
C LYS A 74 -6.93 19.00 -41.45
N ARG A 75 -6.33 20.13 -41.08
CA ARG A 75 -6.07 21.24 -42.02
C ARG A 75 -5.02 20.90 -43.07
N VAL A 76 -4.01 20.11 -42.70
CA VAL A 76 -2.89 19.75 -43.58
C VAL A 76 -3.12 18.40 -44.27
N LEU A 77 -3.76 17.46 -43.58
CA LEU A 77 -3.93 16.07 -44.04
C LEU A 77 -5.34 15.75 -44.55
N GLY A 78 -6.26 16.70 -44.53
CA GLY A 78 -7.68 16.48 -44.86
C GLY A 78 -8.49 15.71 -43.81
N ARG A 79 -7.82 15.07 -42.83
CA ARG A 79 -8.45 14.33 -41.73
C ARG A 79 -7.71 14.53 -40.39
N PRO A 80 -8.41 14.46 -39.25
CA PRO A 80 -7.74 14.39 -37.96
C PRO A 80 -6.93 13.10 -37.85
N LEU A 81 -5.90 13.15 -37.01
CA LEU A 81 -5.16 11.98 -36.58
C LEU A 81 -5.84 11.33 -35.39
N ASN A 82 -5.77 10.00 -35.30
CA ASN A 82 -6.19 9.26 -34.11
C ASN A 82 -5.03 9.14 -33.12
N SER A 83 -5.35 8.97 -31.83
CA SER A 83 -4.35 8.99 -30.77
C SER A 83 -3.29 7.89 -30.87
N VAL A 84 -3.58 6.78 -31.54
CA VAL A 84 -2.63 5.66 -31.77
C VAL A 84 -1.62 5.95 -32.89
N GLU A 85 -1.92 6.91 -33.78
CA GLU A 85 -1.13 7.16 -34.99
C GLU A 85 0.18 7.92 -34.73
N PHE A 86 0.37 8.47 -33.52
CA PHE A 86 1.59 9.21 -33.14
C PHE A 86 1.82 9.24 -31.62
N SER A 87 3.00 9.72 -31.19
CA SER A 87 3.35 9.89 -29.77
C SER A 87 3.13 11.34 -29.33
N GLY A 88 2.81 11.53 -28.05
CA GLY A 88 2.56 12.85 -27.44
C GLY A 88 3.40 13.11 -26.19
N GLY A 89 4.58 12.50 -26.09
CA GLY A 89 5.52 12.78 -24.99
C GLY A 89 6.45 13.96 -25.30
N GLU A 90 7.22 14.43 -24.33
CA GLU A 90 8.10 15.61 -24.45
C GLU A 90 9.05 15.57 -25.66
N LYS A 91 9.63 14.39 -25.97
CA LYS A 91 10.52 14.20 -27.12
C LYS A 91 9.81 13.85 -28.43
N SER A 92 8.49 13.99 -28.49
CA SER A 92 7.69 13.61 -29.66
C SER A 92 7.66 14.69 -30.74
N VAL A 93 7.30 14.29 -31.96
CA VAL A 93 6.96 15.23 -33.04
C VAL A 93 5.84 16.19 -32.60
N CYS A 94 4.93 15.73 -31.73
CA CYS A 94 3.82 16.55 -31.29
C CYS A 94 4.27 17.80 -30.52
N PHE A 95 5.20 17.63 -29.58
CA PHE A 95 5.75 18.74 -28.82
C PHE A 95 6.56 19.66 -29.71
N ALA A 96 7.42 19.10 -30.55
CA ALA A 96 8.26 19.89 -31.43
C ALA A 96 7.45 20.76 -32.42
N VAL A 97 6.33 20.25 -32.95
CA VAL A 97 5.48 21.04 -33.86
C VAL A 97 4.78 22.16 -33.10
N LEU A 98 4.13 21.87 -31.98
CA LEU A 98 3.42 22.88 -31.18
C LEU A 98 4.38 23.98 -30.66
N ASP A 99 5.57 23.59 -30.20
CA ASP A 99 6.63 24.50 -29.77
C ASP A 99 7.11 25.39 -30.93
N SER A 100 7.35 24.82 -32.11
CA SER A 100 7.75 25.60 -33.30
C SER A 100 6.68 26.58 -33.78
N LEU A 101 5.40 26.33 -33.47
CA LEU A 101 4.28 27.23 -33.73
C LEU A 101 4.07 28.27 -32.62
N GLY A 102 4.94 28.26 -31.59
CA GLY A 102 4.96 29.20 -30.47
C GLY A 102 3.92 28.90 -29.40
N PHE A 103 3.47 27.64 -29.24
CA PHE A 103 2.60 27.26 -28.13
C PHE A 103 3.42 26.83 -26.93
N GLU A 104 3.07 27.38 -25.77
CA GLU A 104 3.67 26.97 -24.51
C GLU A 104 3.10 25.60 -24.11
N ILE A 105 3.98 24.64 -23.88
CA ILE A 105 3.64 23.38 -23.25
C ILE A 105 4.33 23.36 -21.89
N SER A 106 3.52 23.37 -20.85
CA SER A 106 3.98 23.35 -19.47
C SER A 106 3.66 22.01 -18.85
N GLN A 107 4.60 21.49 -18.06
CA GLN A 107 4.35 20.30 -17.27
C GLN A 107 3.13 20.56 -16.38
N LYS A 108 2.28 19.55 -16.19
CA LYS A 108 1.30 19.61 -15.10
C LYS A 108 2.10 19.76 -13.83
N ILE A 109 2.04 20.95 -13.23
CA ILE A 109 2.27 21.09 -11.80
C ILE A 109 1.15 20.25 -11.22
N ALA A 110 1.46 19.02 -10.82
CA ALA A 110 0.57 18.30 -9.94
C ALA A 110 0.31 19.28 -8.81
N THR A 111 -0.91 19.77 -8.69
CA THR A 111 -1.39 20.38 -7.45
C THR A 111 -1.45 19.25 -6.42
N LYS A 112 -0.27 18.78 -6.02
CA LYS A 112 -0.04 18.22 -4.70
C LYS A 112 -0.08 19.43 -3.77
N PRO A 113 -0.81 19.35 -2.65
CA PRO A 113 -0.85 20.45 -1.69
C PRO A 113 0.58 20.89 -1.37
N THR A 114 0.78 22.20 -1.41
CA THR A 114 2.00 22.92 -1.11
C THR A 114 2.38 22.70 0.35
N GLN A 115 3.20 21.68 0.61
CA GLN A 115 4.31 21.57 1.58
C GLN A 115 4.64 20.08 1.81
N PRO A 116 5.92 19.70 1.96
CA PRO A 116 6.34 18.32 2.13
C PRO A 116 6.12 17.89 3.59
N ASN A 117 4.86 17.72 4.00
CA ASN A 117 4.60 16.68 4.95
C ASN A 117 4.87 15.37 4.20
N LEU A 118 5.93 14.66 4.58
CA LEU A 118 6.11 13.25 4.24
C LEU A 118 4.73 12.61 4.36
N ARG A 119 4.10 12.24 3.23
CA ARG A 119 2.83 11.52 3.29
C ARG A 119 3.11 10.29 4.15
N SER A 120 2.43 10.20 5.29
CA SER A 120 2.36 8.97 6.07
C SER A 120 1.94 7.86 5.13
N LEU A 121 2.58 6.71 5.24
CA LEU A 121 2.36 5.61 4.31
C LEU A 121 0.94 5.05 4.47
N GLU A 122 0.13 5.17 3.43
CA GLU A 122 -1.28 4.75 3.42
C GLU A 122 -1.50 3.57 2.46
N ARG A 123 -2.20 2.53 2.94
CA ARG A 123 -2.57 1.36 2.13
C ARG A 123 -3.47 1.77 0.97
N PHE A 124 -3.30 1.07 -0.14
CA PHE A 124 -4.05 1.20 -1.40
C PHE A 124 -3.85 2.52 -2.14
N GLN A 125 -2.97 3.39 -1.67
CA GLN A 125 -2.54 4.59 -2.40
C GLN A 125 -1.43 4.27 -3.39
N LEU A 126 -1.34 5.11 -4.42
CA LEU A 126 -0.32 5.04 -5.47
C LEU A 126 0.92 5.86 -5.09
N TYR A 127 2.09 5.32 -5.41
CA TYR A 127 3.39 5.92 -5.16
C TYR A 127 4.33 5.68 -6.35
N ASP A 128 5.09 6.70 -6.72
CA ASP A 128 6.25 6.51 -7.58
C ASP A 128 7.51 6.11 -6.78
N ARG A 129 8.57 5.66 -7.47
CA ARG A 129 9.81 5.22 -6.80
C ARG A 129 10.52 6.34 -6.02
N ARG A 130 10.35 7.60 -6.41
CA ARG A 130 10.94 8.74 -5.73
C ARG A 130 10.20 9.04 -4.43
N GLU A 131 8.87 8.95 -4.43
CA GLU A 131 8.05 9.07 -3.24
C GLU A 131 8.38 7.96 -2.24
N ILE A 132 8.44 6.71 -2.70
CA ILE A 132 8.86 5.57 -1.87
C ILE A 132 10.25 5.85 -1.27
N ALA A 133 11.23 6.24 -2.08
CA ALA A 133 12.57 6.54 -1.59
C ALA A 133 12.57 7.64 -0.52
N ARG A 134 11.78 8.71 -0.72
CA ARG A 134 11.68 9.80 0.26
C ARG A 134 11.02 9.40 1.57
N ILE A 135 10.06 8.46 1.54
CA ILE A 135 9.40 7.97 2.75
C ILE A 135 10.39 7.21 3.63
N PHE A 136 11.21 6.34 3.03
CA PHE A 136 12.08 5.43 3.78
C PHE A 136 13.50 5.94 3.98
N GLU A 137 14.03 6.74 3.05
CA GLU A 137 15.34 7.40 3.14
C GLU A 137 15.23 8.84 2.60
N PRO A 138 14.65 9.78 3.36
CA PRO A 138 14.42 11.17 2.92
C PRO A 138 15.68 11.87 2.38
N GLU A 139 16.84 11.55 2.98
CA GLU A 139 18.14 12.12 2.64
C GLU A 139 18.84 11.44 1.46
N ALA A 140 18.29 10.32 0.95
CA ALA A 140 18.91 9.59 -0.15
C ALA A 140 18.72 10.31 -1.49
N LYS A 141 19.81 10.40 -2.27
CA LYS A 141 19.75 10.89 -3.64
C LYS A 141 18.99 9.90 -4.53
N PHE A 142 17.91 10.38 -5.16
CA PHE A 142 17.15 9.59 -6.13
C PHE A 142 17.58 9.91 -7.56
N THR A 143 17.92 8.88 -8.34
CA THR A 143 18.17 8.98 -9.79
C THR A 143 17.40 7.90 -10.51
N ARG A 144 16.49 8.26 -11.42
CA ARG A 144 15.68 7.28 -12.16
C ARG A 144 16.60 6.40 -13.02
N GLY A 145 16.47 5.08 -12.92
CA GLY A 145 17.30 4.14 -13.66
C GLY A 145 18.74 4.04 -13.17
N ALA A 146 19.05 4.54 -11.96
CA ALA A 146 20.34 4.37 -11.31
C ALA A 146 20.20 4.22 -9.78
N GLY A 147 21.20 3.59 -9.13
CA GLY A 147 21.21 3.42 -7.68
C GLY A 147 20.14 2.47 -7.12
N ARG A 148 20.16 2.29 -5.80
CA ARG A 148 19.26 1.36 -5.07
C ARG A 148 17.77 1.65 -5.31
N TRP A 149 17.38 2.91 -5.19
CA TRP A 149 15.97 3.32 -5.35
C TRP A 149 15.54 3.48 -6.80
N GLY A 150 16.45 3.72 -7.75
CA GLY A 150 16.10 3.94 -9.15
C GLY A 150 16.01 2.68 -10.01
N ILE A 151 16.61 1.56 -9.57
CA ILE A 151 16.64 0.29 -10.31
C ILE A 151 16.09 -0.89 -9.49
N GLN A 152 16.56 -1.07 -8.24
CA GLN A 152 16.37 -2.35 -7.55
C GLN A 152 14.91 -2.61 -7.16
N GLY A 153 14.39 -3.80 -7.43
CA GLY A 153 13.03 -4.19 -7.00
C GLY A 153 12.90 -4.48 -5.50
N ILE A 154 14.02 -4.64 -4.80
CA ILE A 154 14.09 -4.88 -3.36
C ILE A 154 15.17 -3.98 -2.77
N VAL A 155 14.86 -3.29 -1.69
CA VAL A 155 15.75 -2.32 -1.05
C VAL A 155 15.71 -2.52 0.47
N GLU A 156 16.84 -2.88 1.07
CA GLU A 156 16.97 -3.02 2.53
C GLU A 156 17.19 -1.65 3.18
N THR A 157 16.20 -1.13 3.92
CA THR A 157 16.18 0.27 4.36
C THR A 157 15.77 0.43 5.82
N PRO A 158 16.59 1.07 6.68
CA PRO A 158 17.97 1.48 6.40
C PRO A 158 18.87 0.29 6.04
N THR A 159 20.00 0.56 5.40
CA THR A 159 20.98 -0.48 5.05
C THR A 159 21.36 -1.28 6.31
N ASP A 160 21.41 -2.60 6.18
CA ASP A 160 21.76 -3.55 7.26
C ASP A 160 20.76 -3.63 8.44
N SER A 161 19.59 -3.02 8.31
CA SER A 161 18.55 -3.08 9.36
C SER A 161 17.74 -4.38 9.34
N GLY A 162 17.72 -5.08 8.20
CA GLY A 162 16.82 -6.18 7.91
C GLY A 162 15.37 -5.77 7.63
N ASN A 163 15.06 -4.48 7.59
CA ASN A 163 13.79 -3.98 7.05
C ASN A 163 13.91 -3.85 5.53
N PHE A 164 12.85 -4.16 4.79
CA PHE A 164 12.88 -4.11 3.33
C PHE A 164 11.69 -3.37 2.74
N VAL A 165 11.91 -2.83 1.55
CA VAL A 165 10.87 -2.34 0.64
C VAL A 165 10.91 -3.18 -0.63
N PHE A 166 9.81 -3.86 -0.91
CA PHE A 166 9.56 -4.66 -2.09
C PHE A 166 8.78 -3.82 -3.09
N MET A 167 9.39 -3.47 -4.21
CA MET A 167 8.79 -2.80 -5.36
C MET A 167 8.61 -3.80 -6.50
N VAL A 168 7.52 -4.55 -6.45
CA VAL A 168 7.28 -5.70 -7.31
C VAL A 168 6.42 -5.31 -8.51
N THR A 169 6.82 -5.80 -9.70
CA THR A 169 6.07 -5.64 -10.95
C THR A 169 5.47 -6.99 -11.31
N LEU A 170 4.15 -7.12 -11.20
CA LEU A 170 3.48 -8.36 -11.56
C LEU A 170 3.60 -8.59 -13.07
N GLY A 171 3.66 -9.85 -13.48
CA GLY A 171 3.73 -10.22 -14.89
C GLY A 171 2.66 -11.22 -15.32
N LYS A 172 2.51 -11.40 -16.64
CA LYS A 172 1.62 -12.39 -17.25
C LYS A 172 2.35 -13.73 -17.43
N PRO A 173 1.87 -14.84 -16.86
CA PRO A 173 2.51 -16.15 -17.00
C PRO A 173 2.89 -16.41 -18.46
N VAL A 174 4.18 -16.66 -18.69
CA VAL A 174 4.72 -17.01 -20.01
C VAL A 174 5.06 -18.49 -20.02
N GLU A 175 4.85 -19.12 -21.18
CA GLU A 175 5.14 -20.53 -21.40
C GLU A 175 6.63 -20.82 -21.06
N GLY A 176 6.87 -21.76 -20.15
CA GLY A 176 8.21 -22.10 -19.64
C GLY A 176 8.65 -21.38 -18.35
N ASN A 177 7.92 -20.35 -17.89
CA ASN A 177 8.11 -19.78 -16.54
C ASN A 177 6.76 -19.52 -15.84
N PRO A 178 6.19 -20.54 -15.16
CA PRO A 178 4.91 -20.43 -14.47
C PRO A 178 4.95 -19.60 -13.16
N TYR A 179 6.13 -19.16 -12.71
CA TYR A 179 6.35 -18.55 -11.38
C TYR A 179 6.58 -17.03 -11.38
N GLN A 180 6.34 -16.36 -12.51
CA GLN A 180 6.39 -14.89 -12.56
C GLN A 180 5.58 -14.24 -11.44
N ASP A 181 6.22 -13.31 -10.72
CA ASP A 181 5.71 -12.58 -9.56
C ASP A 181 4.19 -12.39 -9.62
N ALA A 182 3.49 -12.92 -8.63
CA ALA A 182 2.04 -13.02 -8.63
C ALA A 182 1.45 -12.75 -7.26
N LEU A 183 0.27 -12.13 -7.24
CA LEU A 183 -0.56 -11.98 -6.06
C LEU A 183 -1.76 -12.92 -6.18
N THR A 184 -2.08 -13.65 -5.13
CA THR A 184 -3.26 -14.55 -5.09
C THR A 184 -4.45 -13.86 -4.45
N LEU A 185 -5.65 -14.38 -4.73
CA LEU A 185 -6.90 -13.82 -4.21
C LEU A 185 -6.99 -13.88 -2.67
N ASP A 186 -6.31 -14.84 -2.07
CA ASP A 186 -6.20 -15.04 -0.62
C ASP A 186 -5.00 -14.33 0.02
N GLY A 187 -4.35 -13.40 -0.70
CA GLY A 187 -3.38 -12.47 -0.12
C GLY A 187 -1.95 -12.98 0.00
N TYR A 188 -1.57 -13.97 -0.82
CA TYR A 188 -0.18 -14.42 -0.91
C TYR A 188 0.53 -13.81 -2.12
N LEU A 189 1.74 -13.30 -1.87
CA LEU A 189 2.68 -12.88 -2.90
C LEU A 189 3.64 -14.04 -3.19
N LEU A 190 3.55 -14.59 -4.40
CA LEU A 190 4.58 -15.46 -4.96
C LEU A 190 5.66 -14.54 -5.55
N TRP A 191 6.88 -14.69 -5.05
CA TRP A 191 7.98 -13.80 -5.41
C TRP A 191 9.27 -14.57 -5.64
N GLU A 192 9.98 -14.21 -6.70
CA GLU A 192 11.31 -14.74 -7.00
C GLU A 192 12.39 -13.71 -6.64
N SER A 193 13.45 -14.18 -5.98
CA SER A 193 14.65 -13.38 -5.80
C SER A 193 15.40 -13.16 -7.12
N GLN A 194 16.46 -12.35 -7.10
CA GLN A 194 17.25 -12.13 -8.32
C GLN A 194 18.03 -13.40 -8.69
N THR A 195 18.25 -13.66 -9.99
CA THR A 195 18.94 -14.85 -10.54
C THR A 195 20.43 -14.99 -10.20
N GLN A 196 20.95 -14.13 -9.32
CA GLN A 196 22.29 -14.22 -8.74
C GLN A 196 22.23 -14.48 -7.22
N GLN A 197 21.04 -14.45 -6.63
CA GLN A 197 20.81 -14.62 -5.21
C GLN A 197 20.47 -16.08 -4.91
N ASN A 198 21.07 -16.59 -3.85
CA ASN A 198 20.89 -17.95 -3.34
C ASN A 198 20.88 -17.97 -1.82
N PHE A 199 20.73 -19.15 -1.21
CA PHE A 199 20.68 -19.30 0.25
C PHE A 199 21.93 -18.79 0.99
N GLN A 200 23.07 -18.61 0.29
CA GLN A 200 24.27 -18.03 0.89
C GLN A 200 24.30 -16.50 0.86
N SER A 201 23.47 -15.88 0.02
CA SER A 201 23.37 -14.43 -0.11
C SER A 201 22.86 -13.79 1.18
N ARG A 202 23.50 -12.70 1.63
CA ARG A 202 23.13 -11.97 2.86
C ARG A 202 21.65 -11.59 2.87
N ALA A 203 21.15 -11.01 1.79
CA ALA A 203 19.76 -10.60 1.67
C ALA A 203 18.80 -11.80 1.87
N ILE A 204 19.09 -12.94 1.23
CA ILE A 204 18.28 -14.16 1.35
C ILE A 204 18.30 -14.72 2.77
N LYS A 205 19.47 -14.79 3.42
CA LYS A 205 19.57 -15.20 4.84
C LYS A 205 18.73 -14.30 5.74
N THR A 206 18.72 -13.00 5.45
CA THR A 206 17.94 -12.01 6.20
C THR A 206 16.44 -12.20 5.99
N LEU A 207 16.01 -12.43 4.74
CA LEU A 207 14.60 -12.72 4.40
C LEU A 207 14.11 -14.05 5.01
N LEU A 208 14.94 -15.09 5.01
CA LEU A 208 14.62 -16.39 5.61
C LEU A 208 14.50 -16.31 7.14
N ALA A 209 15.28 -15.42 7.77
CA ALA A 209 15.24 -15.15 9.20
C ALA A 209 14.26 -14.02 9.55
N HIS A 210 13.36 -13.64 8.63
CA HIS A 210 12.42 -12.55 8.84
C HIS A 210 11.49 -12.85 10.02
N ASP A 211 11.30 -11.83 10.85
CA ASP A 211 10.38 -11.85 11.98
C ASP A 211 9.49 -10.60 11.88
N PRO A 212 8.19 -10.75 11.56
CA PRO A 212 7.30 -9.63 11.34
C PRO A 212 7.05 -8.79 12.60
N HIS A 213 7.44 -9.26 13.79
CA HIS A 213 7.34 -8.46 15.01
C HIS A 213 8.58 -7.58 15.25
N VAL A 214 9.67 -7.80 14.53
CA VAL A 214 10.93 -7.08 14.75
C VAL A 214 11.32 -6.25 13.53
N ARG A 215 10.98 -6.74 12.34
CA ARG A 215 11.35 -6.12 11.07
C ARG A 215 10.13 -5.99 10.18
N ASN A 216 10.09 -4.91 9.43
CA ASN A 216 9.04 -4.62 8.47
C ASN A 216 9.53 -4.95 7.06
N ILE A 217 8.68 -5.61 6.28
CA ILE A 217 8.86 -5.75 4.83
C ILE A 217 7.65 -5.09 4.17
N HIS A 218 7.85 -3.93 3.56
CA HIS A 218 6.79 -3.15 2.91
C HIS A 218 6.59 -3.60 1.47
N LEU A 219 5.33 -3.83 1.06
CA LEU A 219 4.99 -4.24 -0.29
C LEU A 219 4.37 -3.10 -1.10
N PHE A 220 5.02 -2.77 -2.21
CA PHE A 220 4.55 -1.89 -3.27
C PHE A 220 4.41 -2.71 -4.55
N LEU A 221 3.21 -2.75 -5.12
CA LEU A 221 2.91 -3.56 -6.29
C LEU A 221 2.40 -2.73 -7.45
N ARG A 222 2.79 -3.12 -8.66
CA ARG A 222 2.19 -2.57 -9.89
C ARG A 222 1.89 -3.68 -10.89
N PRO A 223 0.84 -3.53 -11.72
CA PRO A 223 0.45 -4.58 -12.67
C PRO A 223 1.32 -4.66 -13.92
N LYS A 224 2.14 -3.64 -14.20
CA LYS A 224 3.11 -3.61 -15.30
C LYS A 224 4.11 -2.48 -15.10
N GLU A 225 5.17 -2.46 -15.91
CA GLU A 225 6.13 -1.36 -15.90
C GLU A 225 5.54 -0.03 -16.38
N GLY A 226 6.13 1.07 -15.93
CA GLY A 226 5.81 2.43 -16.40
C GLY A 226 4.62 3.09 -15.72
N ILE A 227 4.01 2.44 -14.73
CA ILE A 227 2.96 3.00 -13.86
C ILE A 227 3.40 2.97 -12.39
N GLU A 228 2.68 3.70 -11.56
CA GLU A 228 2.88 3.82 -10.12
C GLU A 228 2.60 2.50 -9.39
N TYR A 229 3.15 2.39 -8.18
CA TYR A 229 2.94 1.24 -7.31
C TYR A 229 1.85 1.52 -6.28
N THR A 230 0.96 0.57 -6.10
CA THR A 230 0.02 0.53 -4.98
C THR A 230 0.71 -0.04 -3.74
N TYR A 231 0.68 0.68 -2.61
CA TYR A 231 1.14 0.14 -1.34
C TYR A 231 0.11 -0.84 -0.75
N LEU A 232 0.47 -2.09 -0.47
CA LEU A 232 -0.46 -3.09 0.09
C LEU A 232 -0.32 -3.31 1.60
N GLY A 233 0.78 -2.87 2.21
CA GLY A 233 1.05 -3.11 3.63
C GLY A 233 2.34 -3.91 3.86
N LEU A 234 2.39 -4.56 5.01
CA LEU A 234 3.52 -5.38 5.45
C LEU A 234 3.41 -6.83 4.97
N LEU A 235 4.55 -7.49 4.77
CA LEU A 235 4.67 -8.91 4.51
C LEU A 235 5.07 -9.69 5.77
N GLU A 236 4.48 -10.87 5.93
CA GLU A 236 4.96 -11.92 6.83
C GLU A 236 5.51 -13.10 6.00
N TYR A 237 6.63 -13.67 6.45
CA TYR A 237 7.20 -14.85 5.82
C TYR A 237 6.23 -16.02 5.98
N PHE A 238 5.93 -16.73 4.89
CA PHE A 238 5.08 -17.91 4.92
C PHE A 238 5.86 -19.18 4.55
N HIS A 239 6.48 -19.19 3.37
CA HIS A 239 7.19 -20.37 2.87
C HIS A 239 8.25 -20.01 1.82
N HIS A 240 9.19 -20.92 1.56
CA HIS A 240 10.06 -20.89 0.38
C HIS A 240 10.25 -22.31 -0.14
N ASP A 241 10.51 -22.46 -1.44
CA ASP A 241 10.86 -23.76 -2.03
C ASP A 241 12.33 -24.09 -1.71
N PRO A 242 12.62 -25.16 -0.93
CA PRO A 242 13.99 -25.51 -0.54
C PRO A 242 14.82 -26.04 -1.71
N ASN A 243 14.21 -26.40 -2.84
CA ASN A 243 14.90 -26.94 -4.01
C ASN A 243 15.16 -25.88 -5.10
N LYS A 244 14.65 -24.67 -4.91
CA LYS A 244 14.88 -23.54 -5.82
C LYS A 244 15.82 -22.58 -5.16
N GLU A 245 17.10 -22.68 -5.51
CA GLU A 245 18.15 -21.87 -4.89
C GLU A 245 18.60 -20.68 -5.73
N ASN A 246 18.40 -20.71 -7.06
CA ASN A 246 18.86 -19.64 -7.95
C ASN A 246 17.89 -19.41 -9.14
N PRO A 247 16.92 -18.51 -9.01
CA PRO A 247 16.62 -17.72 -7.82
C PRO A 247 15.95 -18.55 -6.72
N VAL A 248 15.93 -18.01 -5.50
CA VAL A 248 15.07 -18.51 -4.41
C VAL A 248 13.62 -18.06 -4.63
N HIS A 249 12.69 -19.02 -4.49
CA HIS A 249 11.25 -18.80 -4.65
C HIS A 249 10.60 -18.68 -3.28
N PHE A 250 9.97 -17.54 -3.00
CA PHE A 250 9.27 -17.28 -1.75
C PHE A 250 7.76 -17.21 -1.97
N ILE A 251 7.04 -17.56 -0.92
CA ILE A 251 5.64 -17.22 -0.71
C ILE A 251 5.60 -16.33 0.53
N TRP A 252 5.16 -15.10 0.35
CA TRP A 252 4.92 -14.14 1.42
C TRP A 252 3.42 -13.98 1.61
N LYS A 253 2.99 -13.72 2.83
CA LYS A 253 1.60 -13.36 3.12
C LYS A 253 1.50 -11.87 3.41
N VAL A 254 0.55 -11.20 2.78
CA VAL A 254 0.25 -9.80 3.07
C VAL A 254 -0.49 -9.74 4.40
N GLN A 255 0.06 -9.00 5.37
CA GLN A 255 -0.57 -8.81 6.66
C GLN A 255 -1.87 -8.01 6.49
N ASN A 256 -2.88 -8.29 7.33
CA ASN A 256 -4.16 -7.59 7.33
C ASN A 256 -4.86 -7.59 5.96
N TRP A 257 -4.86 -8.74 5.27
CA TRP A 257 -5.54 -8.91 3.99
C TRP A 257 -7.06 -8.75 4.12
N ASP A 258 -7.59 -7.65 3.60
CA ASP A 258 -9.00 -7.26 3.66
C ASP A 258 -9.56 -6.80 2.29
N LEU A 259 -8.91 -7.27 1.22
CA LEU A 259 -9.30 -7.04 -0.15
C LEU A 259 -10.22 -8.15 -0.68
N ASN A 260 -11.28 -7.74 -1.36
CA ASN A 260 -12.18 -8.62 -2.11
C ASN A 260 -11.98 -8.40 -3.63
N SER A 261 -12.63 -9.22 -4.46
CA SER A 261 -12.50 -9.13 -5.91
C SER A 261 -12.79 -7.74 -6.47
N GLU A 262 -13.81 -7.04 -5.96
CA GLU A 262 -14.19 -5.69 -6.39
C GLU A 262 -13.07 -4.67 -6.17
N LYS A 263 -12.50 -4.63 -4.95
CA LYS A 263 -11.38 -3.73 -4.64
C LYS A 263 -10.14 -4.09 -5.46
N LEU A 264 -9.87 -5.38 -5.67
CA LEU A 264 -8.72 -5.82 -6.46
C LEU A 264 -8.82 -5.39 -7.93
N VAL A 265 -10.03 -5.46 -8.50
CA VAL A 265 -10.32 -4.93 -9.83
C VAL A 265 -10.12 -3.41 -9.88
N ALA A 266 -10.59 -2.68 -8.86
CA ALA A 266 -10.39 -1.22 -8.79
C ALA A 266 -8.91 -0.82 -8.70
N LEU A 267 -8.09 -1.63 -8.04
CA LEU A 267 -6.63 -1.45 -7.99
C LEU A 267 -5.92 -1.90 -9.27
N ASN A 268 -6.63 -2.51 -10.21
CA ASN A 268 -6.12 -3.01 -11.47
C ASN A 268 -4.91 -3.96 -11.30
N LEU A 269 -4.87 -4.73 -10.19
CA LEU A 269 -3.82 -5.71 -9.93
C LEU A 269 -4.23 -7.07 -10.53
N PRO A 270 -3.38 -7.74 -11.33
CA PRO A 270 -3.64 -9.10 -11.76
C PRO A 270 -3.54 -10.06 -10.58
N ILE A 271 -4.57 -10.88 -10.39
CA ILE A 271 -4.69 -11.80 -9.26
C ILE A 271 -4.80 -13.23 -9.78
N ARG A 272 -4.11 -14.17 -9.12
CA ARG A 272 -4.24 -15.62 -9.34
C ARG A 272 -5.30 -16.23 -8.42
N ALA A 273 -5.73 -17.44 -8.76
CA ALA A 273 -6.58 -18.25 -7.89
C ALA A 273 -5.98 -18.36 -6.47
N PRO A 274 -6.82 -18.48 -5.43
CA PRO A 274 -6.33 -18.62 -4.07
C PRO A 274 -5.46 -19.88 -3.92
N LEU A 275 -4.41 -19.79 -3.09
CA LEU A 275 -3.60 -20.97 -2.74
C LEU A 275 -4.35 -21.90 -1.81
N THR A 276 -5.24 -21.35 -0.99
CA THR A 276 -6.04 -22.09 -0.02
C THR A 276 -7.37 -22.52 -0.65
N PRO A 277 -7.65 -23.83 -0.83
CA PRO A 277 -8.88 -24.28 -1.49
C PRO A 277 -10.17 -23.91 -0.75
N ALA A 278 -10.10 -23.74 0.56
CA ALA A 278 -11.22 -23.34 1.41
C ALA A 278 -11.38 -21.82 1.56
N TYR A 279 -10.62 -21.02 0.80
CA TYR A 279 -10.69 -19.57 0.90
C TYR A 279 -12.07 -19.04 0.51
N SER A 280 -12.58 -18.12 1.33
CA SER A 280 -13.74 -17.29 1.01
C SER A 280 -13.36 -15.84 1.16
N GLU A 281 -13.83 -15.00 0.25
CA GLU A 281 -13.51 -13.57 0.29
C GLU A 281 -14.05 -12.90 1.55
N PRO A 282 -13.32 -11.92 2.09
CA PRO A 282 -13.82 -11.12 3.19
C PRO A 282 -15.07 -10.35 2.72
N ASN A 283 -16.19 -10.58 3.40
CA ASN A 283 -17.42 -9.87 3.10
C ASN A 283 -17.29 -8.42 3.66
N PRO A 284 -17.34 -7.38 2.82
CA PRO A 284 -17.21 -6.00 3.28
C PRO A 284 -18.50 -5.59 4.00
N SER A 285 -18.60 -5.92 5.28
CA SER A 285 -19.68 -5.40 6.12
C SER A 285 -19.33 -3.98 6.51
N PRO A 286 -20.19 -2.97 6.26
CA PRO A 286 -19.99 -1.64 6.80
C PRO A 286 -19.91 -1.72 8.32
N ILE A 287 -19.02 -0.92 8.90
CA ILE A 287 -18.91 -0.78 10.35
C ILE A 287 -20.13 0.03 10.79
N THR A 288 -21.21 -0.65 11.17
CA THR A 288 -22.45 -0.03 11.64
C THR A 288 -22.51 0.10 13.16
N GLN A 289 -21.49 -0.43 13.85
CA GLN A 289 -21.48 -0.55 15.29
C GLN A 289 -20.72 0.62 15.90
N SER A 290 -21.32 1.29 16.89
CA SER A 290 -20.66 2.35 17.66
C SER A 290 -19.98 1.78 18.90
N LEU A 291 -18.94 2.44 19.39
CA LEU A 291 -18.26 2.06 20.63
C LEU A 291 -18.77 2.89 21.82
N VAL A 292 -19.15 2.18 22.88
CA VAL A 292 -19.58 2.77 24.15
C VAL A 292 -18.56 2.46 25.25
N ARG A 293 -18.03 3.51 25.86
CA ARG A 293 -17.09 3.39 26.98
C ARG A 293 -17.82 2.95 28.25
N VAL A 294 -17.25 1.98 28.96
CA VAL A 294 -17.70 1.53 30.29
C VAL A 294 -16.53 1.55 31.28
N ALA A 295 -16.83 1.42 32.58
CA ALA A 295 -15.80 1.28 33.61
C ALA A 295 -15.08 -0.08 33.47
N PRO A 296 -13.76 -0.15 33.75
CA PRO A 296 -13.05 -1.42 33.79
C PRO A 296 -13.62 -2.33 34.90
N PRO A 297 -13.63 -3.66 34.71
CA PRO A 297 -14.06 -4.58 35.75
C PRO A 297 -13.16 -4.44 36.99
N ALA A 298 -13.69 -4.75 38.18
CA ALA A 298 -12.88 -4.80 39.40
C ALA A 298 -11.70 -5.75 39.20
N LYS A 299 -10.49 -5.38 39.69
CA LYS A 299 -9.25 -6.15 39.52
C LYS A 299 -9.50 -7.63 39.80
N LEU A 300 -9.48 -8.45 38.76
CA LEU A 300 -9.54 -9.89 38.91
C LEU A 300 -8.19 -10.34 39.45
N ALA A 301 -8.20 -11.02 40.60
CA ALA A 301 -6.99 -11.64 41.12
C ALA A 301 -6.50 -12.67 40.08
N VAL A 302 -5.21 -12.62 39.75
CA VAL A 302 -4.58 -13.68 38.94
C VAL A 302 -4.89 -15.01 39.64
N PRO A 303 -5.50 -16.00 38.96
CA PRO A 303 -5.88 -17.25 39.61
C PRO A 303 -4.65 -17.91 40.26
N ARG A 304 -4.70 -18.13 41.59
CA ARG A 304 -3.64 -18.84 42.34
C ARG A 304 -3.28 -20.20 41.73
N ALA A 305 -4.19 -20.81 40.98
CA ALA A 305 -4.00 -22.07 40.27
C ALA A 305 -3.02 -21.95 39.08
N GLU A 306 -2.98 -20.83 38.35
CA GLU A 306 -2.01 -20.62 37.26
C GLU A 306 -0.59 -20.39 37.78
N GLN A 307 -0.45 -19.64 38.88
CA GLN A 307 0.84 -19.48 39.56
C GLN A 307 1.40 -20.81 40.10
N ARG A 308 0.52 -21.73 40.54
CA ARG A 308 0.92 -23.07 41.01
C ARG A 308 1.18 -24.07 39.88
N LYS A 309 0.47 -23.98 38.74
CA LYS A 309 0.70 -24.85 37.57
C LYS A 309 2.07 -24.64 36.92
N LEU A 310 2.70 -23.47 37.08
CA LEU A 310 4.11 -23.26 36.67
C LEU A 310 5.10 -24.11 37.49
N ALA A 311 4.76 -24.49 38.73
CA ALA A 311 5.63 -25.30 39.59
C ALA A 311 5.45 -26.82 39.38
N SER A 312 4.38 -27.25 38.71
CA SER A 312 4.10 -28.67 38.46
C SER A 312 3.93 -28.92 36.96
N ARG A 313 5.02 -29.28 36.29
CA ARG A 313 5.01 -29.76 34.89
C ARG A 313 4.20 -31.05 34.79
N SER A 314 3.17 -31.04 33.94
CA SER A 314 2.75 -32.10 32.99
C SER A 314 1.23 -32.15 32.85
N GLU A 315 0.64 -31.20 32.13
CA GLU A 315 -0.62 -31.48 31.45
C GLU A 315 -0.41 -31.26 29.97
N LYS A 316 -0.69 -32.32 29.19
CA LYS A 316 -0.73 -32.28 27.74
C LYS A 316 -1.70 -31.18 27.34
N VAL A 317 -1.17 -30.10 26.79
CA VAL A 317 -1.97 -29.13 26.04
C VAL A 317 -2.29 -29.83 24.73
N ASP A 318 -3.55 -30.22 24.54
CA ASP A 318 -4.01 -30.74 23.26
C ASP A 318 -3.63 -29.73 22.16
N PRO A 319 -3.18 -30.19 20.98
CA PRO A 319 -2.87 -29.32 19.86
C PRO A 319 -4.19 -28.72 19.37
N VAL A 320 -4.60 -27.64 20.02
CA VAL A 320 -5.65 -26.74 19.57
C VAL A 320 -5.30 -26.35 18.15
N ASP A 321 -6.27 -26.40 17.24
CA ASP A 321 -6.10 -26.03 15.84
C ASP A 321 -5.77 -24.53 15.73
N TRP A 322 -4.47 -24.22 15.87
CA TRP A 322 -3.94 -22.87 16.00
C TRP A 322 -4.19 -22.05 14.74
N ALA A 323 -4.23 -22.68 13.56
CA ALA A 323 -4.35 -21.98 12.28
C ALA A 323 -5.75 -21.38 12.07
N GLU A 324 -6.82 -22.14 12.35
CA GLU A 324 -8.19 -21.63 12.24
C GLU A 324 -8.56 -20.64 13.35
N ARG A 325 -8.00 -20.82 14.55
CA ARG A 325 -8.14 -19.86 15.67
C ARG A 325 -7.35 -18.58 15.41
N ASP A 326 -6.15 -18.67 14.83
CA ASP A 326 -5.31 -17.51 14.47
C ASP A 326 -5.98 -16.64 13.41
N LEU A 327 -6.55 -17.24 12.34
CA LEU A 327 -7.24 -16.47 11.29
C LEU A 327 -8.49 -15.74 11.83
N ARG A 328 -9.33 -16.43 12.61
CA ARG A 328 -10.54 -15.83 13.22
C ARG A 328 -10.18 -14.77 14.26
N ASN A 329 -9.11 -14.96 15.04
CA ASN A 329 -8.65 -13.98 16.01
C ASN A 329 -8.06 -12.73 15.33
N ARG A 330 -7.35 -12.88 14.21
CA ARG A 330 -6.80 -11.74 13.44
C ARG A 330 -7.89 -10.89 12.79
N GLN A 331 -8.89 -11.50 12.17
CA GLN A 331 -10.00 -10.75 11.59
C GLN A 331 -10.83 -10.03 12.65
N LEU A 332 -11.06 -10.66 13.80
CA LEU A 332 -11.72 -10.05 14.95
C LEU A 332 -10.90 -8.88 15.52
N GLY A 333 -9.58 -9.04 15.64
CA GLY A 333 -8.65 -7.99 16.04
C GLY A 333 -8.78 -6.77 15.13
N LEU A 334 -8.59 -6.96 13.82
CA LEU A 334 -8.67 -5.89 12.83
C LEU A 334 -10.03 -5.18 12.81
N GLN A 335 -11.13 -5.89 13.03
CA GLN A 335 -12.46 -5.27 13.15
C GLN A 335 -12.56 -4.36 14.38
N GLY A 336 -12.03 -4.80 15.52
CA GLY A 336 -11.97 -3.98 16.72
C GLY A 336 -11.05 -2.77 16.56
N GLU A 337 -9.90 -2.92 15.91
CA GLU A 337 -9.01 -1.81 15.58
C GLU A 337 -9.73 -0.78 14.71
N LYS A 338 -10.42 -1.21 13.66
CA LYS A 338 -11.21 -0.31 12.80
C LYS A 338 -12.35 0.40 13.56
N LEU A 339 -12.99 -0.29 14.51
CA LEU A 339 -14.00 0.31 15.39
C LEU A 339 -13.41 1.40 16.29
N VAL A 340 -12.26 1.13 16.92
CA VAL A 340 -11.57 2.10 17.77
C VAL A 340 -11.08 3.30 16.95
N LEU A 341 -10.54 3.04 15.76
CA LEU A 341 -10.09 4.09 14.84
C LEU A 341 -11.24 5.05 14.51
N GLN A 342 -12.39 4.51 14.10
CA GLN A 342 -13.56 5.33 13.79
C GLN A 342 -14.08 6.08 15.02
N HIS A 343 -14.10 5.43 16.19
CA HIS A 343 -14.52 6.06 17.44
C HIS A 343 -13.64 7.26 17.81
N GLU A 344 -12.31 7.15 17.71
CA GLU A 344 -11.39 8.25 18.01
C GLU A 344 -11.52 9.41 16.99
N ILE A 345 -11.75 9.09 15.71
CA ILE A 345 -12.06 10.08 14.67
C ILE A 345 -13.33 10.84 15.05
N ASP A 346 -14.40 10.13 15.41
CA ASP A 346 -15.68 10.73 15.75
C ASP A 346 -15.58 11.59 17.02
N LEU A 347 -14.79 11.18 18.02
CA LEU A 347 -14.52 11.97 19.22
C LEU A 347 -13.82 13.31 18.91
N LEU A 348 -12.80 13.30 18.06
CA LEU A 348 -12.10 14.54 17.68
C LEU A 348 -12.98 15.45 16.81
N ARG A 349 -13.77 14.86 15.90
CA ARG A 349 -14.75 15.62 15.11
C ARG A 349 -15.82 16.26 15.96
N ALA A 350 -16.35 15.54 16.95
CA ALA A 350 -17.31 16.07 17.91
C ALA A 350 -16.72 17.18 18.80
N ALA A 351 -15.39 17.25 18.91
CA ALA A 351 -14.65 18.33 19.57
C ALA A 351 -14.16 19.42 18.60
N ASP A 352 -14.70 19.48 17.38
CA ASP A 352 -14.33 20.45 16.32
C ASP A 352 -12.85 20.40 15.91
N ARG A 353 -12.18 19.25 16.07
CA ARG A 353 -10.78 19.01 15.71
C ARG A 353 -10.65 18.12 14.47
N GLU A 354 -11.26 18.52 13.36
CA GLU A 354 -11.12 17.83 12.07
C GLU A 354 -9.65 17.74 11.63
N ASP A 355 -8.83 18.74 11.99
CA ASP A 355 -7.40 18.77 11.74
C ASP A 355 -6.65 17.61 12.41
N LEU A 356 -7.01 17.22 13.64
CA LEU A 356 -6.44 16.07 14.34
C LEU A 356 -7.08 14.76 13.91
N ALA A 357 -8.40 14.75 13.65
CA ALA A 357 -9.10 13.58 13.17
C ALA A 357 -8.49 13.07 11.84
N ALA A 358 -8.15 14.00 10.94
CA ALA A 358 -7.46 13.70 9.68
C ALA A 358 -6.02 13.18 9.87
N GLN A 359 -5.43 13.35 11.06
CA GLN A 359 -4.09 12.89 11.41
C GLN A 359 -4.07 11.56 12.18
N ILE A 360 -5.23 11.03 12.60
CA ILE A 360 -5.28 9.70 13.21
C ILE A 360 -4.75 8.66 12.21
N ARG A 361 -3.95 7.70 12.69
CA ARG A 361 -3.36 6.65 11.87
C ARG A 361 -3.52 5.27 12.49
N HIS A 362 -3.82 4.29 11.65
CA HIS A 362 -3.77 2.87 11.98
C HIS A 362 -2.35 2.35 11.72
N VAL A 363 -1.49 2.45 12.73
CA VAL A 363 -0.04 2.20 12.68
C VAL A 363 0.27 0.73 12.37
N ALA A 364 -0.47 -0.22 12.95
CA ALA A 364 -0.26 -1.66 12.72
C ALA A 364 -0.34 -2.08 11.23
N LEU A 365 -0.93 -1.26 10.36
CA LEU A 365 -1.00 -1.52 8.92
C LEU A 365 0.31 -1.26 8.16
N TYR A 366 1.26 -0.55 8.77
CA TYR A 366 2.53 -0.20 8.15
C TYR A 366 3.73 -0.21 9.11
N ASP A 367 3.54 -0.41 10.41
CA ASP A 367 4.62 -0.59 11.36
C ASP A 367 4.21 -1.53 12.50
N SER A 368 4.48 -2.83 12.34
CA SER A 368 4.18 -3.84 13.37
C SER A 368 5.16 -3.82 14.53
N ALA A 369 6.31 -3.13 14.39
CA ALA A 369 7.31 -2.99 15.43
C ALA A 369 7.01 -1.83 16.39
N ALA A 370 6.07 -0.94 16.04
CA ALA A 370 5.71 0.24 16.84
C ALA A 370 5.19 -0.10 18.26
N GLY A 371 4.60 -1.29 18.43
CA GLY A 371 4.08 -1.75 19.72
C GLY A 371 2.74 -1.13 20.13
N PHE A 372 1.99 -0.57 19.19
CA PHE A 372 0.60 -0.13 19.36
C PHE A 372 -0.11 -0.08 18.00
N ASP A 373 -1.45 -0.17 18.01
CA ASP A 373 -2.23 -0.24 16.78
C ASP A 373 -2.57 1.12 16.18
N ILE A 374 -2.92 2.11 17.00
CA ILE A 374 -3.47 3.40 16.54
C ILE A 374 -2.74 4.57 17.18
N ALA A 375 -2.29 5.51 16.35
CA ALA A 375 -1.88 6.85 16.79
C ALA A 375 -3.08 7.79 16.72
N SER A 376 -3.48 8.32 17.87
CA SER A 376 -4.61 9.24 18.06
C SER A 376 -4.16 10.47 18.86
N PHE A 377 -5.10 11.34 19.21
CA PHE A 377 -4.86 12.56 19.97
C PHE A 377 -5.96 12.80 20.99
N TRP A 378 -5.61 13.50 22.06
CA TRP A 378 -6.57 14.22 22.88
C TRP A 378 -7.06 15.47 22.12
N PRO A 379 -8.25 16.03 22.47
CA PRO A 379 -8.73 17.28 21.87
C PRO A 379 -7.77 18.47 22.04
N ASP A 380 -6.91 18.44 23.07
CA ASP A 380 -5.86 19.43 23.30
C ASP A 380 -4.60 19.25 22.41
N GLY A 381 -4.56 18.19 21.59
CA GLY A 381 -3.46 17.86 20.68
C GLY A 381 -2.37 16.97 21.28
N ARG A 382 -2.44 16.59 22.56
CA ARG A 382 -1.50 15.62 23.13
C ARG A 382 -1.68 14.25 22.45
N PRO A 383 -0.59 13.50 22.18
CA PRO A 383 -0.70 12.21 21.52
C PRO A 383 -1.36 11.16 22.40
N LYS A 384 -2.02 10.19 21.77
CA LYS A 384 -2.52 8.93 22.34
C LYS A 384 -2.02 7.78 21.48
N ARG A 385 -1.48 6.74 22.12
CA ARG A 385 -1.05 5.49 21.49
C ARG A 385 -1.95 4.40 22.01
N LEU A 386 -2.74 3.81 21.11
CA LEU A 386 -3.78 2.87 21.48
C LEU A 386 -3.42 1.47 21.02
N GLU A 387 -3.44 0.54 21.95
CA GLU A 387 -3.36 -0.89 21.72
C GLU A 387 -4.76 -1.50 21.86
N VAL A 388 -5.26 -2.20 20.85
CA VAL A 388 -6.64 -2.67 20.79
C VAL A 388 -6.71 -4.17 21.01
N LYS A 389 -7.38 -4.58 22.09
CA LYS A 389 -7.58 -6.00 22.41
C LYS A 389 -9.05 -6.35 22.28
N THR A 390 -9.41 -7.10 21.24
CA THR A 390 -10.80 -7.47 20.94
C THR A 390 -11.15 -8.87 21.45
N THR A 391 -12.38 -9.09 21.90
CA THR A 391 -12.89 -10.43 22.24
C THR A 391 -14.39 -10.55 22.01
N GLN A 392 -14.86 -11.77 21.74
CA GLN A 392 -16.28 -12.12 21.77
C GLN A 392 -16.77 -12.49 23.18
N GLY A 393 -15.85 -12.70 24.12
CA GLY A 393 -16.14 -13.02 25.52
C GLY A 393 -16.47 -11.79 26.38
N PRO A 394 -16.67 -11.98 27.69
CA PRO A 394 -16.89 -10.87 28.63
C PRO A 394 -15.64 -9.98 28.79
N ALA A 395 -15.83 -8.78 29.35
CA ALA A 395 -14.76 -7.83 29.69
C ALA A 395 -13.58 -8.43 30.49
N SER A 396 -13.85 -9.48 31.27
CA SER A 396 -12.88 -10.20 32.11
C SER A 396 -11.98 -11.19 31.36
N THR A 397 -12.24 -11.45 30.07
CA THR A 397 -11.49 -12.45 29.30
C THR A 397 -10.01 -12.04 29.19
N PRO A 398 -9.07 -12.91 29.62
CA PRO A 398 -7.64 -12.66 29.47
C PRO A 398 -7.27 -12.39 28.01
N PHE A 399 -6.21 -11.62 27.81
CA PHE A 399 -5.68 -11.28 26.50
C PHE A 399 -4.16 -11.38 26.52
N TYR A 400 -3.59 -11.57 25.34
CA TYR A 400 -2.16 -11.64 25.15
C TYR A 400 -1.60 -10.26 24.84
N ILE A 401 -0.40 -9.98 25.34
CA ILE A 401 0.36 -8.77 25.07
C ILE A 401 1.75 -9.16 24.55
N SER A 402 2.24 -8.49 23.52
CA SER A 402 3.57 -8.72 22.98
C SER A 402 4.66 -8.01 23.79
N VAL A 403 5.91 -8.40 23.59
CA VAL A 403 7.06 -7.70 24.20
C VAL A 403 7.13 -6.25 23.75
N ASN A 404 6.85 -5.98 22.46
CA ASN A 404 6.86 -4.62 21.92
C ASN A 404 5.78 -3.75 22.56
N GLU A 405 4.59 -4.29 22.75
CA GLU A 405 3.49 -3.59 23.44
C GLU A 405 3.84 -3.27 24.90
N VAL A 406 4.49 -4.19 25.62
CA VAL A 406 4.99 -3.93 26.97
C VAL A 406 6.03 -2.81 26.96
N LEU A 407 7.03 -2.89 26.08
CA LEU A 407 8.09 -1.87 25.97
C LEU A 407 7.52 -0.49 25.59
N ALA A 408 6.63 -0.43 24.60
CA ALA A 408 5.96 0.78 24.18
C ALA A 408 5.10 1.37 25.32
N SER A 409 4.42 0.54 26.10
CA SER A 409 3.64 1.02 27.25
C SER A 409 4.50 1.66 28.33
N ARG A 410 5.72 1.17 28.54
CA ARG A 410 6.70 1.76 29.46
C ARG A 410 7.27 3.07 28.92
N GLU A 411 7.67 3.07 27.65
CA GLU A 411 8.27 4.25 27.00
C GLU A 411 7.27 5.41 26.93
N TYR A 412 6.00 5.12 26.64
CA TYR A 412 4.96 6.11 26.42
C TYR A 412 3.91 6.15 27.53
N ALA A 413 4.29 5.84 28.77
CA ALA A 413 3.37 5.62 29.90
C ALA A 413 2.29 6.72 30.08
N ASP A 414 2.61 7.99 29.84
CA ASP A 414 1.63 9.09 29.98
C ASP A 414 0.62 9.19 28.82
N SER A 415 0.84 8.44 27.74
CA SER A 415 0.09 8.53 26.49
C SER A 415 -0.28 7.16 25.89
N TYR A 416 0.02 6.05 26.57
CA TYR A 416 -0.28 4.69 26.13
C TYR A 416 -1.56 4.17 26.78
N PHE A 417 -2.44 3.58 25.98
CA PHE A 417 -3.71 3.05 26.44
C PHE A 417 -4.01 1.70 25.79
N ILE A 418 -4.49 0.74 26.58
CA ILE A 418 -5.15 -0.45 26.05
C ILE A 418 -6.64 -0.17 25.97
N TYR A 419 -7.22 -0.31 24.78
CA TYR A 419 -8.67 -0.35 24.58
C TYR A 419 -9.12 -1.80 24.52
N ARG A 420 -9.80 -2.26 25.57
CA ARG A 420 -10.37 -3.62 25.60
C ARG A 420 -11.77 -3.60 25.01
N VAL A 421 -11.92 -4.06 23.78
CA VAL A 421 -13.21 -4.15 23.07
C VAL A 421 -13.84 -5.51 23.31
N PHE A 422 -15.10 -5.54 23.74
CA PHE A 422 -15.85 -6.75 24.04
C PHE A 422 -17.33 -6.61 23.69
N ASP A 423 -18.10 -7.68 23.88
CA ASP A 423 -19.50 -7.77 23.42
C ASP A 423 -19.65 -7.51 21.89
N HIS A 424 -18.57 -7.72 21.12
CA HIS A 424 -18.55 -7.56 19.67
C HIS A 424 -19.25 -8.75 18.99
N ARG A 425 -20.51 -8.58 18.60
CA ARG A 425 -21.34 -9.60 17.93
C ARG A 425 -21.83 -9.09 16.59
N LEU A 426 -21.91 -9.98 15.60
CA LEU A 426 -22.49 -9.65 14.30
C LEU A 426 -23.93 -9.12 14.47
N GLY A 427 -24.20 -7.95 13.89
CA GLY A 427 -25.53 -7.32 13.93
C GLY A 427 -25.86 -6.51 15.19
N ALA A 428 -24.93 -6.38 16.14
CA ALA A 428 -25.11 -5.49 17.28
C ALA A 428 -24.89 -4.01 16.88
N GLU A 429 -25.76 -3.11 17.36
CA GLU A 429 -25.63 -1.66 17.10
C GLU A 429 -24.50 -1.00 17.91
N GLN A 430 -24.12 -1.61 19.04
CA GLN A 430 -23.11 -1.07 19.95
C GLN A 430 -22.16 -2.16 20.43
N ALA A 431 -20.87 -1.89 20.43
CA ALA A 431 -19.83 -2.64 21.14
C ALA A 431 -19.42 -1.85 22.38
N LYS A 432 -18.90 -2.54 23.39
CA LYS A 432 -18.42 -1.88 24.61
C LYS A 432 -16.91 -1.94 24.66
N PHE A 433 -16.33 -0.94 25.31
CA PHE A 433 -14.92 -0.99 25.65
C PHE A 433 -14.63 -0.30 26.98
N PHE A 434 -13.50 -0.66 27.57
CA PHE A 434 -12.89 0.11 28.66
C PHE A 434 -11.42 0.37 28.32
N GLU A 435 -10.84 1.38 28.98
CA GLU A 435 -9.43 1.75 28.82
C GLU A 435 -8.61 1.35 30.05
N LEU A 436 -7.37 0.93 29.81
CA LEU A 436 -6.31 0.82 30.81
C LEU A 436 -5.17 1.74 30.38
N SER A 437 -4.66 2.57 31.29
CA SER A 437 -3.68 3.60 30.97
C SER A 437 -2.29 3.25 31.51
N GLY A 438 -1.27 3.59 30.72
CA GLY A 438 0.13 3.60 31.10
C GLY A 438 0.80 2.23 31.06
N ASP A 439 1.87 2.11 31.86
CA ASP A 439 2.72 0.92 31.90
C ASP A 439 1.87 -0.32 32.23
N VAL A 440 1.87 -1.27 31.30
CA VAL A 440 1.03 -2.46 31.41
C VAL A 440 1.44 -3.34 32.58
N GLU A 441 2.71 -3.29 33.01
CA GLU A 441 3.14 -4.02 34.20
C GLU A 441 2.51 -3.50 35.49
N LEU A 442 2.09 -2.24 35.50
CA LEU A 442 1.39 -1.61 36.62
C LEU A 442 -0.13 -1.74 36.47
N SER A 443 -0.64 -1.66 35.24
CA SER A 443 -2.08 -1.69 34.97
C SER A 443 -2.66 -3.10 34.89
N CYS A 444 -1.84 -4.12 34.60
CA CYS A 444 -2.27 -5.50 34.36
C CYS A 444 -1.50 -6.53 35.22
N GLY A 445 -2.12 -7.68 35.49
CA GLY A 445 -1.44 -8.83 36.08
C GLY A 445 -0.84 -9.71 34.99
N LEU A 446 0.47 -9.63 34.75
CA LEU A 446 1.14 -10.37 33.68
C LEU A 446 1.59 -11.77 34.12
N VAL A 447 1.39 -12.76 33.24
CA VAL A 447 1.91 -14.13 33.39
C VAL A 447 2.75 -14.45 32.14
N PRO A 448 4.02 -14.88 32.29
CA PRO A 448 4.85 -15.26 31.16
C PRO A 448 4.37 -16.59 30.57
N ILE A 449 4.07 -16.61 29.26
CA ILE A 449 3.50 -17.76 28.56
C ILE A 449 4.31 -18.22 27.34
N THR A 450 5.23 -17.40 26.83
CA THR A 450 6.02 -17.69 25.63
C THR A 450 7.41 -17.13 25.82
N PHE A 451 8.42 -17.91 25.45
CA PHE A 451 9.83 -17.53 25.53
C PHE A 451 10.47 -17.65 24.15
N ARG A 452 11.29 -16.67 23.78
CA ARG A 452 12.17 -16.74 22.62
C ARG A 452 13.55 -17.19 23.09
N ALA A 453 14.11 -18.20 22.44
CA ALA A 453 15.47 -18.68 22.69
C ALA A 453 16.36 -18.39 21.47
N TYR A 454 17.62 -18.06 21.73
CA TYR A 454 18.67 -17.97 20.72
C TYR A 454 19.75 -19.00 21.05
N PRO A 455 20.29 -19.73 20.04
CA PRO A 455 21.42 -20.61 20.28
C PRO A 455 22.64 -19.79 20.75
N THR A 456 23.16 -20.08 21.94
CA THR A 456 24.51 -19.66 22.32
C THR A 456 25.46 -20.65 21.69
N GLY A 457 26.25 -20.24 20.69
CA GLY A 457 27.27 -21.09 20.10
C GLY A 457 28.20 -21.59 21.21
N GLY A 458 28.19 -22.88 21.49
CA GLY A 458 29.20 -23.50 22.33
C GLY A 458 30.54 -23.38 21.62
N THR A 459 31.42 -22.55 22.17
CA THR A 459 32.86 -22.68 21.90
C THR A 459 33.35 -23.80 22.79
N ASP A 460 33.39 -25.01 22.24
CA ASP A 460 34.31 -26.05 22.72
C ASP A 460 35.64 -25.94 21.95
#